data_AF-A0A7J6NLT7-F1
#
_entry.id   AF-A0A7J6NLT7-F1
#
_cell.length_a   1.000
_cell.length_b   1.000
_cell.length_c   1.000
_cell.angle_alpha   90.00
_cell.angle_beta   90.00
_cell.angle_gamma   90.00
#
_symmetry.space_group_name_H-M   'P 1'
#
loop_
_entity.id
_entity.type
_entity.pdbx_description
1 polymer ?
#
loop_
_entity_poly.entity_id
_entity_poly.type
_entity_poly.pdbx_seq_one_letter_code
_entity_poly.pdbx_strand_id
1 'polypeptide(L)'
;MLFLSTPLLRTKSQRITVIMYSAAQTGYRFVTDKSPTKKDLRMALRKHDPIANKHVMFYEGKLVPQPKQWKNKARDRWNRLVGRALEPQIKTAKGQLLRKGRSSLMSHVSDG
;
A
#
# COMPACT_ATOMS: atom_id res chain seq x y z
N MET A 1 12.93 -13.89 -53.65
CA MET A 1 12.71 -14.48 -52.32
C MET A 1 12.75 -13.36 -51.30
N LEU A 2 11.58 -12.87 -50.85
CA LEU A 2 11.46 -11.81 -49.86
C LEU A 2 11.11 -12.46 -48.52
N PHE A 3 11.99 -12.30 -47.54
CA PHE A 3 11.80 -12.79 -46.19
C PHE A 3 10.57 -12.13 -45.55
N LEU A 4 9.44 -12.87 -45.49
CA LEU A 4 8.26 -12.54 -44.69
C LEU A 4 8.54 -12.68 -43.18
N SER A 5 9.61 -12.09 -42.65
CA SER A 5 9.77 -11.97 -41.21
C SER A 5 8.86 -10.85 -40.72
N THR A 6 7.64 -11.21 -40.34
CA THR A 6 6.65 -10.26 -39.80
C THR A 6 7.06 -9.83 -38.37
N PRO A 7 7.42 -8.55 -38.11
CA PRO A 7 7.37 -8.01 -36.74
C PRO A 7 5.92 -7.91 -36.21
N LEU A 8 4.92 -8.15 -37.08
CA LEU A 8 3.49 -8.10 -36.81
C LEU A 8 2.96 -9.26 -35.95
N LEU A 9 3.72 -10.35 -35.80
CA LEU A 9 3.37 -11.46 -34.89
C LEU A 9 3.67 -11.14 -33.40
N ARG A 10 4.11 -9.91 -33.08
CA ARG A 10 4.27 -9.47 -31.69
C ARG A 10 2.92 -9.18 -31.05
N THR A 11 2.19 -10.24 -30.70
CA THR A 11 0.99 -10.15 -29.87
C THR A 11 1.40 -9.74 -28.46
N LYS A 12 0.98 -8.54 -28.04
CA LYS A 12 1.12 -8.09 -26.65
C LYS A 12 0.25 -8.98 -25.77
N SER A 13 0.83 -10.00 -25.15
CA SER A 13 0.12 -10.88 -24.22
C SER A 13 -0.38 -10.05 -23.04
N GLN A 14 -1.69 -9.85 -22.93
CA GLN A 14 -2.32 -9.06 -21.87
C GLN A 14 -2.43 -9.85 -20.57
N ARG A 15 -1.31 -10.25 -19.96
CA ARG A 15 -1.33 -11.06 -18.73
C ARG A 15 -2.12 -10.36 -17.62
N ILE A 16 -2.88 -11.15 -16.87
CA ILE A 16 -3.71 -10.66 -15.76
C ILE A 16 -2.90 -10.78 -14.48
N THR A 17 -2.65 -9.66 -13.83
CA THR A 17 -2.00 -9.64 -12.52
C THR A 17 -2.99 -10.05 -11.42
N VAL A 18 -2.61 -11.03 -10.61
CA VAL A 18 -3.41 -11.60 -9.54
C VAL A 18 -2.61 -11.68 -8.24
N ILE A 19 -3.30 -11.68 -7.10
CA ILE A 19 -2.68 -11.85 -5.79
C ILE A 19 -2.95 -13.27 -5.30
N MET A 20 -1.92 -13.89 -4.72
CA MET A 20 -1.96 -15.22 -4.14
C MET A 20 -1.81 -15.11 -2.61
N TYR A 21 -2.78 -15.61 -1.86
CA TYR A 21 -2.81 -15.61 -0.40
C TYR A 21 -2.40 -16.97 0.15
N SER A 22 -1.58 -16.98 1.22
CA SER A 22 -1.16 -18.20 1.89
C SER A 22 -2.32 -18.91 2.57
N ALA A 23 -2.45 -20.23 2.36
CA ALA A 23 -3.44 -21.06 3.04
C ALA A 23 -3.18 -21.17 4.55
N ALA A 24 -1.95 -20.92 5.01
CA ALA A 24 -1.59 -20.92 6.43
C ALA A 24 -2.10 -19.68 7.19
N GLN A 25 -2.81 -18.75 6.53
CA GLN A 25 -3.37 -17.53 7.14
C GLN A 25 -2.34 -16.63 7.85
N THR A 26 -1.07 -16.71 7.45
CA THR A 26 0.04 -15.89 7.97
C THR A 26 -0.05 -14.41 7.58
N GLY A 27 -0.92 -14.09 6.62
CA GLY A 27 -0.99 -12.76 5.99
C GLY A 27 0.04 -12.55 4.87
N TYR A 28 0.96 -13.49 4.64
CA TYR A 28 1.87 -13.41 3.50
C TYR A 28 1.11 -13.58 2.18
N ARG A 29 1.38 -12.67 1.24
CA ARG A 29 0.79 -12.67 -0.10
C ARG A 29 1.81 -12.21 -1.12
N PHE A 30 1.69 -12.73 -2.33
CA PHE A 30 2.51 -12.27 -3.45
C PHE A 30 1.66 -12.01 -4.68
N VAL A 31 2.21 -11.22 -5.60
CA VAL A 31 1.59 -10.92 -6.88
C VAL A 31 2.20 -11.83 -7.94
N THR A 32 1.36 -12.34 -8.85
CA THR A 32 1.80 -13.13 -10.00
C THR A 32 0.95 -12.82 -11.22
N ASP A 33 1.39 -13.26 -12.38
CA ASP A 33 0.70 -13.05 -13.64
C ASP A 33 0.07 -14.35 -14.13
N LYS A 34 -1.18 -14.24 -14.57
CA LYS A 34 -2.00 -15.34 -15.06
C LYS A 34 -2.30 -15.16 -16.54
N SER A 35 -2.41 -16.29 -17.25
CA SER A 35 -2.82 -16.27 -18.66
C SER A 35 -4.27 -15.77 -18.78
N PRO A 36 -4.57 -14.86 -19.72
CA PRO A 36 -5.93 -14.32 -19.92
C PRO A 36 -6.95 -15.38 -20.27
N THR A 37 -6.53 -16.42 -20.99
CA THR A 37 -7.38 -17.56 -21.37
C THR A 37 -7.90 -18.33 -20.16
N LYS A 38 -7.18 -18.29 -19.03
CA LYS A 38 -7.54 -19.00 -17.80
C LYS A 38 -8.20 -18.09 -16.76
N LYS A 39 -8.62 -16.88 -17.13
CA LYS A 39 -9.15 -15.86 -16.20
C LYS A 39 -10.28 -16.37 -15.32
N ASP A 40 -11.16 -17.22 -15.86
CA ASP A 40 -12.36 -17.71 -15.19
C ASP A 40 -12.06 -18.77 -14.12
N LEU A 41 -10.90 -19.44 -14.18
CA LEU A 41 -10.51 -20.52 -13.26
C LEU A 41 -9.60 -19.99 -12.16
N ARG A 42 -9.88 -20.26 -10.88
CA ARG A 42 -8.99 -19.83 -9.78
C ARG A 42 -7.68 -20.62 -9.76
N MET A 43 -6.58 -19.94 -9.54
CA MET A 43 -5.24 -20.55 -9.43
C MET A 43 -4.94 -21.03 -8.01
N ALA A 44 -4.32 -22.21 -7.91
CA ALA A 44 -3.71 -22.71 -6.69
C ALA A 44 -2.25 -23.11 -6.97
N LEU A 45 -1.31 -22.62 -6.16
CA LEU A 45 0.13 -22.89 -6.31
C LEU A 45 0.75 -23.32 -4.99
N ARG A 46 1.66 -24.28 -5.01
CA ARG A 46 2.47 -24.61 -3.83
C ARG A 46 3.75 -23.78 -3.85
N LYS A 47 3.96 -22.94 -2.84
CA LYS A 47 5.14 -22.07 -2.74
C LYS A 47 5.61 -21.95 -1.29
N HIS A 48 6.85 -21.52 -1.09
CA HIS A 48 7.37 -21.21 0.24
C HIS A 48 6.68 -19.97 0.83
N ASP A 49 6.16 -20.10 2.05
CA ASP A 49 5.74 -18.98 2.89
C ASP A 49 6.85 -18.66 3.89
N PRO A 50 7.49 -17.47 3.84
CA PRO A 50 8.59 -17.11 4.73
C PRO A 50 8.16 -16.97 6.19
N ILE A 51 6.88 -16.75 6.48
CA ILE A 51 6.38 -16.61 7.85
C ILE A 51 6.14 -18.00 8.46
N ALA A 52 5.53 -18.92 7.70
CA ALA A 52 5.33 -20.29 8.14
C ALA A 52 6.58 -21.17 8.01
N ASN A 53 7.60 -20.70 7.28
CA ASN A 53 8.86 -21.39 6.96
C ASN A 53 8.67 -22.77 6.30
N LYS A 54 7.60 -22.91 5.49
CA LYS A 54 7.19 -24.17 4.85
C LYS A 54 6.58 -23.90 3.48
N HIS A 55 6.56 -24.94 2.65
CA HIS A 55 5.82 -24.90 1.38
C HIS A 55 4.34 -25.15 1.62
N VAL A 56 3.54 -24.12 1.39
CA VAL A 56 2.08 -24.13 1.60
C VAL A 56 1.37 -23.92 0.27
N MET A 57 0.10 -24.30 0.22
CA MET A 57 -0.77 -23.91 -0.87
C MET A 57 -1.08 -22.42 -0.78
N PHE A 58 -1.11 -21.77 -1.94
CA PHE A 58 -1.54 -20.39 -2.11
C PHE A 58 -2.74 -20.36 -3.02
N TYR A 59 -3.74 -19.55 -2.66
CA TYR A 59 -4.98 -19.40 -3.42
C TYR A 59 -5.12 -18.00 -3.98
N GLU A 60 -5.64 -17.92 -5.20
CA GLU A 60 -5.95 -16.64 -5.85
C GLU A 60 -7.03 -15.86 -5.07
N GLY A 61 -6.72 -14.61 -4.75
CA GLY A 61 -7.65 -13.67 -4.12
C GLY A 61 -7.89 -12.43 -4.97
N LYS A 62 -8.82 -11.59 -4.51
CA LYS A 62 -9.23 -10.38 -5.22
C LYS A 62 -8.09 -9.36 -5.26
N LEU A 63 -7.73 -8.92 -6.47
CA LEU A 63 -6.95 -7.70 -6.65
C LEU A 63 -7.86 -6.51 -6.39
N VAL A 64 -7.59 -5.78 -5.30
CA VAL A 64 -8.24 -4.49 -5.06
C VAL A 64 -7.40 -3.42 -5.76
N PRO A 65 -7.90 -2.75 -6.80
CA PRO A 65 -7.21 -1.64 -7.42
C PRO A 65 -6.99 -0.55 -6.37
N GLN A 66 -5.74 -0.27 -6.03
CA GLN A 66 -5.44 0.82 -5.13
C GLN A 66 -5.65 2.14 -5.89
N PRO A 67 -6.36 3.14 -5.31
CA PRO A 67 -6.47 4.43 -5.95
C PRO A 67 -5.07 5.00 -6.12
N LYS A 68 -4.71 5.35 -7.36
CA LYS A 68 -3.42 5.97 -7.66
C LYS A 68 -3.43 7.35 -7.02
N GLN A 69 -2.66 7.55 -5.96
CA GLN A 69 -2.49 8.87 -5.35
C GLN A 69 -1.59 9.75 -6.24
N TRP A 70 -2.17 10.65 -7.03
CA TRP A 70 -1.40 11.68 -7.72
C TRP A 70 -0.90 12.70 -6.69
N LYS A 71 0.35 12.56 -6.26
CA LYS A 71 0.97 13.52 -5.35
C LYS A 71 1.35 14.79 -6.11
N ASN A 72 0.81 15.93 -5.69
CA ASN A 72 1.14 17.25 -6.25
C ASN A 72 2.49 17.71 -5.69
N LYS A 73 3.58 17.21 -6.28
CA LYS A 73 4.97 17.48 -5.83
C LYS A 73 5.28 18.97 -5.69
N ALA A 74 4.68 19.84 -6.52
CA ALA A 74 4.82 21.29 -6.42
C ALA A 74 4.21 21.86 -5.13
N ARG A 75 2.98 21.44 -4.80
CA ARG A 75 2.27 21.84 -3.57
C ARG A 75 2.98 21.30 -2.32
N ASP A 76 3.48 20.07 -2.38
CA ASP A 76 4.26 19.46 -1.29
C ASP A 76 5.60 20.17 -1.05
N ARG A 77 6.24 20.67 -2.11
CA ARG A 77 7.45 21.50 -2.00
C ARG A 77 7.13 22.86 -1.38
N TRP A 78 6.07 23.53 -1.83
CA TRP A 78 5.63 24.81 -1.27
C TRP A 78 5.25 24.70 0.21
N ASN A 79 4.49 23.66 0.57
CA ASN A 79 4.09 23.40 1.96
C ASN A 79 5.29 23.15 2.89
N ARG A 80 6.38 22.55 2.38
CA ARG A 80 7.62 22.37 3.13
C ARG A 80 8.37 23.68 3.31
N LEU A 81 8.48 24.49 2.27
CA LEU A 81 9.22 25.76 2.31
C LEU A 81 8.55 26.79 3.21
N VAL A 82 7.21 26.91 3.13
CA VAL A 82 6.43 27.83 3.96
C VAL A 82 6.23 27.30 5.40
N GLY A 83 6.74 26.10 5.71
CA GLY A 83 6.56 25.48 7.03
C GLY A 83 5.13 25.03 7.34
N ARG A 84 4.19 25.13 6.38
CA ARG A 84 2.80 24.67 6.54
C ARG A 84 2.70 23.19 6.89
N ALA A 85 3.69 22.38 6.48
CA ALA A 85 3.79 20.98 6.87
C ALA A 85 3.92 20.76 8.40
N LEU A 86 4.39 21.77 9.15
CA LEU A 86 4.58 21.72 10.59
C LEU A 86 3.38 22.24 11.39
N GLU A 87 2.42 22.90 10.75
CA GLU A 87 1.19 23.40 11.39
C GLU A 87 0.47 22.38 12.28
N PRO A 88 0.26 21.10 11.88
CA PRO A 88 -0.39 20.14 12.77
C PRO A 88 0.43 19.88 14.04
N GLN A 89 1.76 19.88 13.94
CA GLN A 89 2.65 19.69 15.09
C GLN A 89 2.63 20.92 16.01
N ILE A 90 2.70 22.13 15.43
CA ILE A 90 2.62 23.39 16.17
C ILE A 90 1.28 23.51 16.91
N LYS A 91 0.16 23.16 16.26
CA LYS A 91 -1.17 23.16 16.86
C LYS A 91 -1.26 22.18 18.02
N THR A 92 -0.71 20.97 17.85
CA THR A 92 -0.69 19.93 18.89
C THR A 92 0.13 20.38 20.10
N ALA A 93 1.34 20.91 19.88
CA ALA A 93 2.22 21.41 20.93
C ALA A 93 1.60 22.57 21.71
N LYS A 94 0.98 23.54 21.01
CA LYS A 94 0.23 24.64 21.64
C LYS A 94 -0.93 24.11 22.51
N GLY A 95 -1.67 23.13 22.02
CA GLY A 95 -2.75 22.49 22.79
C GLY A 95 -2.25 21.77 24.04
N GLN A 96 -1.13 21.06 23.96
CA GLN A 96 -0.49 20.41 25.12
C GLN A 96 -0.04 21.43 26.17
N LEU A 97 0.53 22.55 25.74
CA LEU A 97 0.98 23.61 26.64
C LEU A 97 -0.19 24.31 27.34
N LEU A 98 -1.28 24.61 26.63
CA LEU A 98 -2.52 25.16 27.21
C LEU A 98 -3.13 24.22 28.26
N ARG A 99 -3.10 22.90 28.03
CA ARG A 99 -3.54 21.90 29.02
C ARG A 99 -2.65 21.90 30.26
N LYS A 100 -1.33 22.00 30.09
CA LYS A 100 -0.36 22.03 31.19
C LYS A 100 -0.46 23.30 32.03
N GLY A 101 -0.69 24.46 31.41
CA GLY A 101 -0.93 25.73 32.10
C GLY A 101 -2.27 25.76 32.85
N ARG A 102 -3.33 25.16 32.29
CA ARG A 102 -4.60 24.98 33.00
C ARG A 102 -4.47 24.06 34.21
N SER A 103 -3.73 22.95 34.11
CA SER A 103 -3.54 22.04 35.25
C SER A 103 -2.75 22.69 36.39
N SER A 104 -1.75 23.53 36.10
CA SER A 104 -0.99 24.24 37.15
C SER A 104 -1.82 25.34 37.82
N LEU A 105 -2.71 26.00 37.10
CA LEU A 105 -3.62 27.00 37.69
C LEU A 105 -4.70 26.34 38.56
N MET A 106 -5.18 25.15 38.19
CA MET A 106 -6.19 24.42 38.98
C MET A 106 -5.62 23.81 40.27
N SER A 107 -4.34 23.42 40.30
CA SER A 107 -3.69 22.96 41.54
C SER A 107 -3.58 24.07 42.58
N HIS A 108 -3.19 25.29 42.18
CA HIS A 108 -3.07 26.42 43.12
C HIS A 108 -4.40 26.92 43.70
N VAL A 109 -5.54 26.62 43.06
CA VAL A 109 -6.88 27.02 43.53
C VAL A 109 -7.50 25.99 44.48
N SER A 110 -7.00 24.75 44.52
CA SER A 110 -7.50 23.71 45.45
C SER A 110 -6.75 23.67 46.79
N ASP A 111 -5.65 24.40 46.93
CA ASP A 111 -4.77 24.38 48.10
C ASP A 111 -5.01 25.54 49.10
N GLY A 112 -6.10 26.30 48.96
CA GLY A 112 -6.50 27.41 49.86
C GLY A 112 -7.96 27.32 50.27
#